data_AF-A0A7Y6L775-F1
#
_entry.id   AF-A0A7Y6L775-F1
#
_cell.length_a   1.000
_cell.length_b   1.000
_cell.length_c   1.000
_cell.angle_alpha   90.00
_cell.angle_beta   90.00
_cell.angle_gamma   90.00
#
_symmetry.space_group_name_H-M   'P 1'
#
loop_
_entity.id
_entity.type
_entity.pdbx_description
1 polymer ?
#
loop_
_entity_poly.entity_id
_entity_poly.type
_entity_poly.pdbx_seq_one_letter_code
_entity_poly.pdbx_strand_id
1 'polypeptide(L)'
;MSRRPPARRRPARRPRRPRQQQEHLVGLLLAAAAALWLMATVVHWLLAHWWILLAAAVIAVLGGIGWWQQRVQRAQWEHAQARALRYGLPQLDALSHRQFEYTVRDLMYRDGCTDAVQVGGQGDLGADVKATDPHGRRWVIQCKHRRHGEQGAAVGTPELQVLNGTGRPVHKADVVVMVTNGRITQPGRDFARQQRLHLVDRQLLASWAAGSRPLWELLPALPPPRKPSRLS
;
A
#
# COMPACT_ATOMS: atom_id res chain seq x y z
N MET A 1 -39.34 -100.89 -56.26
CA MET A 1 -38.30 -100.45 -55.28
C MET A 1 -37.28 -99.68 -56.11
N SER A 2 -36.99 -98.38 -55.96
CA SER A 2 -36.59 -97.64 -54.76
C SER A 2 -36.71 -96.13 -55.02
N ARG A 3 -37.07 -95.37 -53.99
CA ARG A 3 -37.36 -93.93 -53.97
C ARG A 3 -36.10 -93.06 -54.15
N ARG A 4 -36.22 -91.94 -54.88
CA ARG A 4 -35.39 -90.73 -54.72
C ARG A 4 -36.30 -89.49 -54.65
N PRO A 5 -36.17 -88.62 -53.62
CA PRO A 5 -37.07 -87.47 -53.42
C PRO A 5 -36.66 -86.24 -54.27
N PRO A 6 -37.59 -85.33 -54.60
CA PRO A 6 -37.31 -84.15 -55.41
C PRO A 6 -36.73 -82.97 -54.59
N ALA A 7 -35.86 -82.20 -55.24
CA ALA A 7 -35.19 -81.03 -54.71
C ALA A 7 -36.15 -79.85 -54.47
N ARG A 8 -36.09 -79.27 -53.27
CA ARG A 8 -36.81 -78.03 -52.88
C ARG A 8 -36.03 -76.79 -53.37
N ARG A 9 -36.60 -76.02 -54.30
CA ARG A 9 -36.12 -74.66 -54.64
C ARG A 9 -36.42 -73.69 -53.49
N ARG A 10 -35.41 -72.97 -53.01
CA ARG A 10 -35.56 -71.83 -52.08
C ARG A 10 -35.87 -70.54 -52.87
N PRO A 11 -36.78 -69.67 -52.43
CA PRO A 11 -36.92 -68.34 -53.03
C PRO A 11 -35.85 -67.38 -52.51
N ALA A 12 -35.22 -66.63 -53.41
CA ALA A 12 -34.31 -65.55 -53.10
C ALA A 12 -35.08 -64.34 -52.51
N ARG A 13 -34.73 -63.91 -51.29
CA ARG A 13 -35.21 -62.64 -50.73
C ARG A 13 -34.29 -61.50 -51.20
N ARG A 14 -34.88 -60.50 -51.87
CA ARG A 14 -34.25 -59.23 -52.27
C ARG A 14 -33.70 -58.48 -51.05
N PRO A 15 -32.55 -57.78 -51.15
CA PRO A 15 -32.05 -56.93 -50.07
C PRO A 15 -32.88 -55.63 -50.03
N ARG A 16 -33.58 -55.38 -48.91
CA ARG A 16 -34.13 -54.06 -48.56
C ARG A 16 -33.10 -53.34 -47.70
N ARG A 17 -32.38 -52.36 -48.26
CA ARG A 17 -31.68 -51.30 -47.50
C ARG A 17 -31.35 -50.13 -48.44
N PRO A 18 -32.13 -49.02 -48.35
CA PRO A 18 -31.47 -47.71 -48.26
C PRO A 18 -32.19 -46.70 -47.33
N ARG A 19 -33.16 -47.12 -46.50
CA ARG A 19 -34.00 -46.19 -45.72
C ARG A 19 -33.30 -45.59 -44.49
N GLN A 20 -32.39 -46.35 -43.87
CA GLN A 20 -31.73 -45.95 -42.61
C GLN A 20 -30.69 -44.84 -42.81
N GLN A 21 -30.00 -44.80 -43.95
CA GLN A 21 -28.95 -43.79 -44.22
C GLN A 21 -29.55 -42.41 -44.55
N GLN A 22 -30.76 -42.39 -45.12
CA GLN A 22 -31.51 -41.18 -45.44
C GLN A 22 -32.03 -40.48 -44.17
N GLU A 23 -32.44 -41.24 -43.15
CA GLU A 23 -32.90 -40.71 -41.85
C GLU A 23 -31.77 -40.04 -41.06
N HIS A 24 -30.55 -40.58 -41.09
CA HIS A 24 -29.38 -39.96 -40.45
C HIS A 24 -28.92 -38.66 -41.14
N LEU A 25 -28.98 -38.60 -42.48
CA LEU A 25 -28.68 -37.38 -43.25
C LEU A 25 -29.69 -36.26 -42.95
N VAL A 26 -30.98 -36.59 -42.88
CA VAL A 26 -32.03 -35.63 -42.50
C VAL A 26 -31.83 -35.14 -41.06
N GLY A 27 -31.48 -36.03 -40.12
CA GLY A 27 -31.20 -35.65 -38.73
C GLY A 27 -30.00 -34.69 -38.60
N LEU A 28 -28.91 -34.93 -39.33
CA LEU A 28 -27.73 -34.05 -39.34
C LEU A 28 -28.04 -32.67 -39.93
N LEU A 29 -28.83 -32.60 -41.00
CA LEU A 29 -29.23 -31.34 -41.60
C LEU A 29 -30.13 -30.52 -40.67
N LEU A 30 -31.05 -31.17 -39.96
CA LEU A 30 -31.89 -30.50 -38.96
C LEU A 30 -31.07 -29.98 -37.78
N ALA A 31 -30.11 -30.75 -37.29
CA ALA A 31 -29.21 -30.31 -36.22
C ALA A 31 -28.34 -29.12 -36.65
N ALA A 32 -27.80 -29.15 -37.88
CA ALA A 32 -27.04 -28.03 -38.44
C ALA A 32 -27.90 -26.77 -38.60
N ALA A 33 -29.14 -26.91 -39.09
CA ALA A 33 -30.08 -25.80 -39.22
C ALA A 33 -30.45 -25.20 -37.86
N ALA A 34 -30.69 -26.04 -36.84
CA ALA A 34 -30.95 -25.58 -35.48
C ALA A 34 -29.74 -24.85 -34.87
N ALA A 35 -28.53 -25.34 -35.11
CA ALA A 35 -27.30 -24.69 -34.67
C ALA A 35 -27.09 -23.32 -35.34
N LEU A 36 -27.35 -23.23 -36.66
CA LEU A 36 -27.28 -21.97 -37.40
C LEU A 36 -28.34 -20.97 -36.95
N TRP A 37 -29.57 -21.43 -36.69
CA TRP A 37 -30.65 -20.59 -36.15
C TRP A 37 -30.32 -20.09 -34.74
N LEU A 38 -29.78 -20.94 -33.89
CA LEU A 38 -29.32 -20.56 -32.55
C LEU A 38 -28.17 -19.54 -32.63
N MET A 39 -27.21 -19.74 -33.53
CA MET A 39 -26.12 -18.80 -33.74
C MET A 39 -26.64 -17.45 -34.24
N ALA A 40 -27.55 -17.44 -35.21
CA ALA A 40 -28.13 -16.22 -35.74
C ALA A 40 -28.97 -15.47 -34.70
N THR A 41 -29.74 -16.18 -33.86
CA THR A 41 -30.51 -15.57 -32.77
C THR A 41 -29.59 -14.98 -31.70
N VAL A 42 -28.50 -15.67 -31.34
CA VAL A 42 -27.47 -15.15 -30.44
C VAL A 42 -26.81 -13.90 -31.04
N VAL A 43 -26.41 -13.92 -32.32
CA VAL A 43 -25.78 -12.77 -32.99
C VAL A 43 -26.76 -11.58 -33.08
N HIS A 44 -28.01 -11.82 -33.46
CA HIS A 44 -29.03 -10.77 -33.52
C HIS A 44 -29.34 -10.20 -32.14
N TRP A 45 -29.41 -11.05 -31.11
CA TRP A 45 -29.59 -10.61 -29.73
C TRP A 45 -28.38 -9.80 -29.24
N LEU A 46 -27.16 -10.20 -29.60
CA LEU A 46 -25.93 -9.43 -29.30
C LEU A 46 -25.91 -8.07 -29.99
N LEU A 47 -26.30 -8.01 -31.27
CA LEU A 47 -26.45 -6.78 -32.04
C LEU A 47 -27.58 -5.89 -31.53
N ALA A 48 -28.63 -6.46 -30.94
CA ALA A 48 -29.72 -5.72 -30.30
C ALA A 48 -29.32 -5.21 -28.89
N HIS A 49 -28.43 -5.92 -28.19
CA HIS A 49 -28.04 -5.64 -26.82
C HIS A 49 -26.59 -5.14 -26.65
N TRP A 50 -25.97 -4.66 -27.74
CA TRP A 50 -24.65 -4.01 -27.73
C TRP A 50 -24.55 -2.86 -26.71
N TRP A 51 -25.68 -2.19 -26.45
CA TRP A 51 -25.80 -1.13 -25.44
C TRP A 51 -25.53 -1.62 -24.01
N ILE A 52 -25.73 -2.92 -23.69
CA ILE A 52 -25.41 -3.49 -22.38
C ILE A 52 -23.89 -3.51 -22.16
N LEU A 53 -23.12 -3.89 -23.18
CA LEU A 53 -21.66 -3.88 -23.11
C LEU A 53 -21.11 -2.46 -22.97
N LEU A 54 -21.71 -1.50 -23.68
CA LEU A 54 -21.38 -0.08 -23.53
C LEU A 54 -21.74 0.46 -22.14
N ALA A 55 -22.93 0.14 -21.63
CA ALA A 55 -23.34 0.54 -20.29
C ALA A 55 -22.41 -0.03 -19.22
N ALA A 56 -22.04 -1.31 -19.33
CA ALA A 56 -21.09 -1.96 -18.42
C ALA A 56 -19.69 -1.30 -18.50
N ALA A 57 -19.21 -0.98 -19.69
CA ALA A 57 -17.93 -0.30 -19.88
C ALA A 57 -17.94 1.11 -19.27
N VAL A 58 -19.02 1.87 -19.46
CA VAL A 58 -19.19 3.20 -18.86
C VAL A 58 -19.22 3.11 -17.34
N ILE A 59 -19.94 2.16 -16.76
CA ILE A 59 -19.97 1.94 -15.31
C ILE A 59 -18.58 1.58 -14.77
N ALA A 60 -17.83 0.71 -15.46
CA ALA A 60 -16.47 0.35 -15.06
C ALA A 60 -15.51 1.55 -15.10
N VAL A 61 -15.61 2.40 -16.12
CA VAL A 61 -14.81 3.63 -16.25
C VAL A 61 -15.18 4.62 -15.15
N LEU A 62 -16.47 4.88 -14.92
CA LEU A 62 -16.92 5.78 -13.86
C LEU A 62 -16.54 5.27 -12.46
N GLY A 63 -16.65 3.96 -12.22
CA GLY A 63 -16.20 3.31 -10.99
C GLY A 63 -14.68 3.42 -10.80
N GLY A 64 -13.90 3.22 -11.87
CA GLY A 64 -12.45 3.39 -11.88
C GLY A 64 -12.01 4.82 -11.61
N ILE A 65 -12.67 5.81 -12.24
CA ILE A 65 -12.44 7.24 -12.00
C ILE A 65 -12.82 7.60 -10.56
N GLY A 66 -13.96 7.14 -10.06
CA GLY A 66 -14.39 7.38 -8.67
C GLY A 66 -13.42 6.78 -7.65
N TRP A 67 -12.93 5.56 -7.90
CA TRP A 67 -11.92 4.91 -7.06
C TRP A 67 -10.57 5.64 -7.10
N TRP A 68 -10.12 6.05 -8.28
CA TRP A 68 -8.90 6.83 -8.46
C TRP A 68 -8.99 8.20 -7.79
N GLN A 69 -10.11 8.91 -7.99
CA GLN A 69 -10.36 10.18 -7.32
C GLN A 69 -10.43 9.98 -5.81
N GLN A 70 -11.08 8.96 -5.28
CA GLN A 70 -11.06 8.67 -3.84
C GLN A 70 -9.64 8.39 -3.32
N ARG A 71 -8.82 7.63 -4.06
CA ARG A 71 -7.42 7.36 -3.71
C ARG A 71 -6.60 8.65 -3.67
N VAL A 72 -6.74 9.50 -4.68
CA VAL A 72 -6.02 10.78 -4.78
C VAL A 72 -6.53 11.79 -3.73
N GLN A 73 -7.85 11.84 -3.51
CA GLN A 73 -8.47 12.67 -2.47
C GLN A 73 -8.00 12.22 -1.09
N ARG A 74 -7.94 10.92 -0.77
CA ARG A 74 -7.41 10.45 0.52
C ARG A 74 -6.00 10.97 0.79
N ALA A 75 -5.11 10.91 -0.21
CA ALA A 75 -3.76 11.47 -0.08
C ALA A 75 -3.77 13.00 0.12
N GLN A 76 -4.61 13.74 -0.62
CA GLN A 76 -4.71 15.19 -0.47
C GLN A 76 -5.37 15.63 0.84
N TRP A 77 -6.34 14.86 1.35
CA TRP A 77 -6.98 15.09 2.63
C TRP A 77 -6.02 14.80 3.78
N GLU A 78 -5.17 13.79 3.66
CA GLU A 78 -4.04 13.56 4.57
C GLU A 78 -3.07 14.75 4.55
N HIS A 79 -2.71 15.30 3.38
CA HIS A 79 -1.89 16.51 3.26
C HIS A 79 -2.56 17.78 3.83
N ALA A 80 -3.89 17.89 3.75
CA ALA A 80 -4.64 19.04 4.27
C ALA A 80 -4.80 18.95 5.79
N GLN A 81 -5.12 17.77 6.33
CA GLN A 81 -5.18 17.53 7.76
C GLN A 81 -3.80 17.64 8.42
N ALA A 82 -2.74 17.14 7.76
CA ALA A 82 -1.36 17.28 8.24
C ALA A 82 -0.98 18.75 8.48
N ARG A 83 -1.33 19.66 7.57
CA ARG A 83 -1.03 21.10 7.73
C ARG A 83 -1.73 21.76 8.92
N ALA A 84 -2.84 21.21 9.39
CA ALA A 84 -3.57 21.69 10.57
C ALA A 84 -3.23 20.93 11.86
N LEU A 85 -2.44 19.84 11.78
CA LEU A 85 -2.10 19.01 12.92
C LEU A 85 -1.23 19.80 13.91
N ARG A 86 -1.86 20.17 15.02
CA ARG A 86 -1.23 20.74 16.21
C ARG A 86 -1.58 19.87 17.39
N TYR A 87 -0.57 19.37 18.08
CA TYR A 87 -0.76 18.58 19.29
C TYR A 87 -0.39 19.39 20.53
N GLY A 88 -1.27 19.35 21.52
CA GLY A 88 -0.97 19.78 22.87
C GLY A 88 -0.18 18.71 23.63
N LEU A 89 0.63 19.13 24.60
CA LEU A 89 1.44 18.22 25.41
C LEU A 89 0.62 17.14 26.15
N PRO A 90 -0.57 17.43 26.73
CA PRO A 90 -1.40 16.38 27.34
C PRO A 90 -1.87 15.32 26.34
N GLN A 91 -2.08 15.69 25.08
CA GLN A 91 -2.48 14.75 24.03
C GLN A 91 -1.33 13.80 23.72
N LEU A 92 -0.10 14.33 23.59
CA LEU A 92 1.11 13.53 23.36
C LEU A 92 1.39 12.56 24.51
N ASP A 93 1.13 12.96 25.75
CA ASP A 93 1.31 12.12 26.93
C ASP A 93 0.33 10.95 26.99
N ALA A 94 -0.89 11.14 26.47
CA ALA A 94 -1.92 10.09 26.43
C ALA A 94 -1.71 9.05 25.32
N LEU A 95 -0.80 9.29 24.38
CA LEU A 95 -0.53 8.36 23.27
C LEU A 95 0.13 7.08 23.76
N SER A 96 -0.17 5.97 23.10
CA SER A 96 0.68 4.78 23.17
C SER A 96 2.02 5.00 22.44
N HIS A 97 3.02 4.16 22.72
CA HIS A 97 4.33 4.23 22.06
C HIS A 97 4.22 4.28 20.52
N ARG A 98 3.42 3.38 19.93
CA ARG A 98 3.24 3.33 18.48
C ARG A 98 2.48 4.53 17.94
N GLN A 99 1.48 5.04 18.65
CA GLN A 99 0.78 6.27 18.24
C GLN A 99 1.72 7.48 18.30
N PHE A 100 2.61 7.53 19.29
CA PHE A 100 3.61 8.58 19.40
C PHE A 100 4.57 8.58 18.20
N GLU A 101 5.02 7.41 17.75
CA GLU A 101 5.82 7.29 16.52
C GLU A 101 5.07 7.78 15.28
N TYR A 102 3.80 7.41 15.11
CA TYR A 102 2.97 7.91 14.01
C TYR A 102 2.76 9.42 14.10
N THR A 103 2.57 9.98 15.29
CA THR A 103 2.48 11.43 15.48
C THR A 103 3.77 12.14 15.07
N VAL A 104 4.95 11.60 15.41
CA VAL A 104 6.24 12.15 14.97
C VAL A 104 6.37 12.10 13.44
N ARG A 105 5.97 10.99 12.81
CA ARG A 105 5.87 10.89 11.35
C ARG A 105 4.97 11.97 10.76
N ASP A 106 3.79 12.17 11.35
CA ASP A 106 2.80 13.13 10.85
C ASP A 106 3.26 14.58 11.01
N LEU A 107 4.02 14.89 12.07
CA LEU A 107 4.67 16.19 12.24
C LEU A 107 5.74 16.44 11.19
N MET A 108 6.57 15.44 10.86
CA MET A 108 7.54 15.55 9.76
C MET A 108 6.84 15.76 8.41
N TYR A 109 5.74 15.05 8.18
CA TYR A 109 4.94 15.19 6.98
C TYR A 109 4.29 16.57 6.86
N ARG A 110 3.69 17.07 7.95
CA ARG A 110 3.16 18.44 8.08
C ARG A 110 4.18 19.48 7.68
N ASP A 111 5.41 19.31 8.15
CA ASP A 111 6.50 20.26 7.95
C ASP A 111 7.02 20.25 6.49
N GLY A 112 6.67 19.23 5.70
CA GLY A 112 7.00 19.14 4.27
C GLY A 112 7.78 17.89 3.86
N CYS A 113 8.01 16.94 4.77
CA CYS A 113 8.65 15.67 4.45
C CYS A 113 7.63 14.67 3.89
N THR A 114 7.34 14.74 2.59
CA THR A 114 6.28 13.95 1.96
C THR A 114 6.51 12.44 1.95
N ASP A 115 7.74 12.00 2.19
CA ASP A 115 8.14 10.59 2.28
C ASP A 115 8.27 10.09 3.74
N ALA A 116 7.81 10.88 4.71
CA ALA A 116 7.87 10.52 6.12
C ALA A 116 7.13 9.18 6.38
N VAL A 117 7.85 8.22 6.95
CA VAL A 117 7.36 6.86 7.18
C VAL A 117 7.76 6.36 8.56
N GLN A 118 6.81 5.74 9.25
CA GLN A 118 7.07 4.99 10.48
C GLN A 118 7.56 3.59 10.08
N VAL A 119 8.73 3.21 10.60
CA VAL A 119 9.43 1.95 10.29
C VAL A 119 9.67 1.10 11.54
N GLY A 120 9.26 1.59 12.72
CA GLY A 120 9.44 0.91 14.01
C GLY A 120 8.78 -0.47 14.06
N GLY A 121 9.53 -1.45 14.58
CA GLY A 121 9.20 -2.88 14.56
C GLY A 121 10.39 -3.76 14.94
N GLN A 122 10.18 -5.07 15.03
CA GLN A 122 11.28 -5.97 15.41
C GLN A 122 12.41 -5.91 14.37
N GLY A 123 13.63 -5.55 14.80
CA GLY A 123 14.80 -5.42 13.92
C GLY A 123 14.94 -4.07 13.21
N ASP A 124 14.20 -3.04 13.65
CA ASP A 124 14.30 -1.66 13.15
C ASP A 124 15.64 -0.97 13.47
N LEU A 125 16.49 -1.62 14.27
CA LEU A 125 17.82 -1.15 14.68
C LEU A 125 17.76 0.28 15.27
N GLY A 126 16.67 0.63 15.95
CA GLY A 126 16.53 1.91 16.64
C GLY A 126 16.14 3.10 15.75
N ALA A 127 15.64 2.85 14.54
CA ALA A 127 14.97 3.86 13.73
C ALA A 127 13.46 3.63 13.75
N ASP A 128 12.69 4.57 14.33
CA ASP A 128 11.24 4.47 14.39
C ASP A 128 10.56 5.26 13.27
N VAL A 129 11.15 6.39 12.86
CA VAL A 129 10.66 7.23 11.76
C VAL A 129 11.81 7.62 10.84
N LYS A 130 11.56 7.59 9.53
CA LYS A 130 12.46 8.08 8.48
C LYS A 130 11.75 9.12 7.63
N ALA A 131 12.47 10.14 7.19
CA ALA A 131 11.93 11.21 6.38
C ALA A 131 13.05 11.90 5.58
N THR A 132 12.68 12.56 4.49
CA THR A 132 13.55 13.47 3.74
C THR A 132 12.95 14.87 3.80
N ASP A 133 13.72 15.83 4.31
CA ASP A 133 13.23 17.20 4.39
C ASP A 133 13.24 17.91 3.02
N PRO A 134 12.58 19.07 2.88
CA PRO A 134 12.60 19.87 1.65
C PRO A 134 14.01 20.32 1.20
N HIS A 135 15.01 20.22 2.08
CA HIS A 135 16.41 20.50 1.80
C HIS A 135 17.20 19.26 1.37
N GLY A 136 16.54 18.11 1.18
CA GLY A 136 17.11 16.85 0.72
C GLY A 136 17.90 16.08 1.78
N ARG A 137 17.85 16.47 3.05
CA ARG A 137 18.55 15.78 4.14
C ARG A 137 17.72 14.58 4.60
N ARG A 138 18.37 13.44 4.81
CA ARG A 138 17.75 12.22 5.32
C ARG A 138 17.74 12.22 6.84
N TRP A 139 16.55 12.11 7.41
CA TRP A 139 16.29 12.07 8.84
C TRP A 139 16.04 10.65 9.30
N VAL A 140 16.69 10.27 10.40
CA VAL A 140 16.39 9.06 11.16
C VAL A 140 16.07 9.48 12.58
N ILE A 141 14.88 9.10 13.03
CA ILE A 141 14.32 9.54 14.29
C ILE A 141 14.00 8.30 15.13
N GLN A 142 14.54 8.26 16.34
CA GLN A 142 14.12 7.34 17.37
C GLN A 142 13.16 8.03 18.32
N CYS A 143 12.06 7.38 18.64
CA CYS A 143 11.01 7.86 19.51
C CYS A 143 11.04 7.10 20.83
N LYS A 144 11.06 7.83 21.94
CA LYS A 144 10.93 7.28 23.29
C LYS A 144 9.78 7.96 24.02
N HIS A 145 8.60 7.34 23.96
CA HIS A 145 7.48 7.73 24.80
C HIS A 145 7.67 7.25 26.24
N ARG A 146 7.38 8.12 27.20
CA ARG A 146 7.39 7.85 28.64
C ARG A 146 5.99 8.13 29.17
N ARG A 147 5.33 7.09 29.71
CA ARG A 147 3.96 7.18 30.25
C ARG A 147 3.79 8.26 31.33
N HIS A 148 4.83 8.48 32.14
CA HIS A 148 4.83 9.50 33.20
C HIS A 148 5.53 10.81 32.80
N GLY A 149 5.72 11.05 31.50
CA GLY A 149 6.34 12.28 30.98
C GLY A 149 7.65 12.61 31.68
N GLU A 150 7.74 13.80 32.30
CA GLU A 150 8.93 14.23 33.03
C GLU A 150 9.21 13.42 34.30
N GLN A 151 8.17 12.91 34.96
CA GLN A 151 8.32 12.13 36.19
C GLN A 151 8.77 10.69 35.91
N GLY A 152 8.72 10.25 34.64
CA GLY A 152 9.17 8.93 34.22
C GLY A 152 10.70 8.80 34.11
N ALA A 153 11.12 7.60 33.71
CA ALA A 153 12.52 7.31 33.41
C ALA A 153 13.06 8.25 32.31
N ALA A 154 14.18 8.88 32.57
CA ALA A 154 14.82 9.74 31.58
C ALA A 154 15.46 8.90 30.46
N VAL A 155 15.52 9.46 29.25
CA VAL A 155 16.31 8.89 28.16
C VAL A 155 17.80 8.99 28.52
N GLY A 156 18.47 7.85 28.49
CA GLY A 156 19.86 7.71 28.91
C GLY A 156 20.84 7.55 27.76
N THR A 157 22.13 7.56 28.08
CA THR A 157 23.22 7.30 27.14
C THR A 157 23.09 5.96 26.38
N PRO A 158 22.65 4.83 27.00
CA PRO A 158 22.53 3.56 26.27
C PRO A 158 21.58 3.62 25.06
N GLU A 159 20.43 4.29 25.21
CA GLU A 159 19.47 4.46 24.11
C GLU A 159 20.08 5.29 22.97
N LEU A 160 20.83 6.35 23.31
CA LEU A 160 21.54 7.17 22.33
C LEU A 160 22.70 6.44 21.64
N GLN A 161 23.39 5.54 22.35
CA GLN A 161 24.45 4.71 21.78
C GLN A 161 23.92 3.77 20.70
N VAL A 162 22.76 3.13 20.95
CA VAL A 162 22.08 2.28 19.95
C VAL A 162 21.74 3.11 18.72
N LEU A 163 21.09 4.26 18.89
CA LEU A 163 20.75 5.16 17.79
C LEU A 163 21.98 5.62 17.00
N ASN A 164 23.06 5.97 17.68
CA ASN A 164 24.30 6.40 17.03
C ASN A 164 24.91 5.28 16.17
N GLY A 165 24.88 4.04 16.68
CA GLY A 165 25.43 2.87 16.00
C GLY A 165 24.72 2.53 14.69
N THR A 166 23.49 2.98 14.49
CA THR A 166 22.65 2.54 13.36
C THR A 166 22.19 3.69 12.47
N GLY A 167 21.91 4.86 13.03
CA GLY A 167 21.36 6.01 12.30
C GLY A 167 22.19 6.39 11.07
N ARG A 168 23.49 6.57 11.23
CA ARG A 168 24.40 6.86 10.10
C ARG A 168 24.91 5.60 9.41
N PRO A 169 25.45 4.59 10.12
CA PRO A 169 26.10 3.46 9.48
C PRO A 169 25.14 2.60 8.65
N VAL A 170 23.95 2.34 9.19
CA VAL A 170 22.94 1.46 8.59
C VAL A 170 21.97 2.27 7.73
N HIS A 171 21.39 3.33 8.30
CA HIS A 171 20.30 4.06 7.63
C HIS A 171 20.76 5.25 6.77
N LYS A 172 22.08 5.54 6.73
CA LYS A 172 22.67 6.62 5.93
C LYS A 172 22.00 7.98 6.18
N ALA A 173 21.63 8.22 7.44
CA ALA A 173 21.04 9.48 7.87
C ALA A 173 22.06 10.63 7.76
N ASP A 174 21.56 11.76 7.28
CA ASP A 174 22.26 13.04 7.38
C ASP A 174 22.00 13.65 8.77
N VAL A 175 20.76 13.53 9.26
CA VAL A 175 20.30 14.02 10.57
C VAL A 175 19.77 12.86 11.41
N VAL A 176 20.34 12.67 12.59
CA VAL A 176 19.92 11.63 13.54
C VAL A 176 19.33 12.28 14.78
N VAL A 177 18.11 11.90 15.15
CA VAL A 177 17.33 12.58 16.18
C VAL A 177 16.76 11.59 17.19
N MET A 178 16.86 11.92 18.48
CA MET A 178 16.12 11.27 19.55
C MET A 178 14.97 12.19 20.00
N VAL A 179 13.74 11.70 19.93
CA VAL A 179 12.51 12.41 20.33
C VAL A 179 11.90 11.76 21.56
N THR A 180 11.55 12.53 22.57
CA THR A 180 10.86 12.03 23.77
C THR A 180 9.89 13.06 24.35
N ASN A 181 8.77 12.60 24.90
CA ASN A 181 7.89 13.42 25.74
C ASN A 181 8.37 13.53 27.20
N GLY A 182 9.51 12.90 27.54
CA GLY A 182 10.11 12.92 28.87
C GLY A 182 11.39 13.75 28.94
N ARG A 183 12.20 13.47 29.96
CA ARG A 183 13.52 14.10 30.17
C ARG A 183 14.64 13.30 29.50
N ILE A 184 15.74 13.98 29.22
CA ILE A 184 17.01 13.37 28.77
C ILE A 184 18.05 13.67 29.83
N THR A 185 18.81 12.64 30.24
CA THR A 185 19.84 12.78 31.28
C THR A 185 20.98 13.67 30.81
N GLN A 186 21.67 14.33 31.75
CA GLN A 186 22.83 15.19 31.41
C GLN A 186 23.94 14.42 30.68
N PRO A 187 24.36 13.21 31.13
CA PRO A 187 25.32 12.40 30.38
C PRO A 187 24.83 12.05 28.97
N GLY A 188 23.52 11.84 28.78
CA GLY A 188 22.94 11.62 27.46
C GLY A 188 23.04 12.85 26.57
N ARG A 189 22.78 14.05 27.10
CA ARG A 189 22.95 15.32 26.37
C ARG A 189 24.40 15.56 25.95
N ASP A 190 25.34 15.27 26.83
CA ASP A 190 26.77 15.44 26.52
C ASP A 190 27.24 14.43 25.47
N PHE A 191 26.80 13.18 25.56
CA PHE A 191 27.05 12.17 24.53
C PHE A 191 26.43 12.56 23.18
N ALA A 192 25.18 13.02 23.16
CA ALA A 192 24.52 13.46 21.94
C ALA A 192 25.30 14.60 21.26
N ARG A 193 25.79 15.57 22.04
CA ARG A 193 26.64 16.66 21.52
C ARG A 193 27.93 16.14 20.89
N GLN A 194 28.64 15.23 21.57
CA GLN A 194 29.88 14.63 21.07
C GLN A 194 29.67 13.86 19.75
N GLN A 195 28.53 13.16 19.64
CA GLN A 195 28.20 12.32 18.49
C GLN A 195 27.37 13.05 17.41
N ARG A 196 27.14 14.35 17.58
CA ARG A 196 26.30 15.19 16.69
C ARG A 196 24.90 14.60 16.48
N LEU A 197 24.29 14.09 17.56
CA LEU A 197 22.89 13.69 17.58
C LEU A 197 22.04 14.89 17.99
N HIS A 198 20.87 15.02 17.40
CA HIS A 198 19.91 16.06 17.80
C HIS A 198 18.91 15.49 18.80
N LEU A 199 18.55 16.31 19.77
CA LEU A 199 17.65 15.93 20.85
C LEU A 199 16.40 16.79 20.79
N VAL A 200 15.25 16.14 20.78
CA VAL A 200 13.94 16.76 20.94
C VAL A 200 13.38 16.25 22.25
N ASP A 201 13.65 17.00 23.32
CA ASP A 201 13.06 16.74 24.62
C ASP A 201 11.63 17.28 24.70
N ARG A 202 10.98 17.08 25.84
CA ARG A 202 9.58 17.46 26.06
C ARG A 202 9.26 18.91 25.70
N GLN A 203 10.12 19.86 26.06
CA GLN A 203 9.86 21.27 25.82
C GLN A 203 9.96 21.60 24.33
N LEU A 204 11.01 21.09 23.67
CA LEU A 204 11.17 21.28 22.23
C LEU A 204 10.03 20.59 21.46
N LEU A 205 9.67 19.36 21.86
CA LEU A 205 8.55 18.62 21.30
C LEU A 205 7.23 19.39 21.42
N ALA A 206 6.94 19.97 22.59
CA ALA A 206 5.74 20.78 22.80
C ALA A 206 5.73 21.98 21.84
N SER A 207 6.86 22.68 21.71
CA SER A 207 6.97 23.84 20.82
C SER A 207 6.82 23.46 19.34
N TRP A 208 7.36 22.32 18.95
CA TRP A 208 7.30 21.79 17.59
C TRP A 208 5.89 21.32 17.26
N ALA A 209 5.28 20.54 18.15
CA ALA A 209 3.99 19.91 17.93
C ALA A 209 2.84 20.93 17.95
N ALA A 210 2.92 21.98 18.79
CA ALA A 210 1.92 23.03 18.85
C ALA A 210 2.14 24.15 17.80
N GLY A 211 3.38 24.35 17.37
CA GLY A 211 3.79 25.42 16.47
C GLY A 211 3.63 25.10 14.99
N SER A 212 3.92 26.10 14.16
CA SER A 212 4.01 25.99 12.69
C SER A 212 5.45 25.96 12.18
N ARG A 213 6.44 26.07 13.07
CA ARG A 213 7.85 26.05 12.70
C ARG A 213 8.30 24.61 12.49
N PRO A 214 8.93 24.29 11.35
CA PRO A 214 9.38 22.95 11.09
C PRO A 214 10.56 22.57 11.97
N LEU A 215 10.77 21.27 12.19
CA LEU A 215 11.79 20.77 13.10
C LEU A 215 13.21 21.31 12.79
N TRP A 216 13.54 21.52 11.51
CA TRP A 216 14.85 22.02 11.11
C TRP A 216 15.11 23.49 11.43
N GLU A 217 14.08 24.28 11.72
CA GLU A 217 14.25 25.65 12.22
C GLU A 217 14.43 25.69 13.73
N LEU A 218 14.00 24.63 14.42
CA LEU A 218 14.06 24.51 15.87
C LEU A 218 15.37 23.89 16.36
N LEU A 219 16.01 23.05 15.53
CA LEU A 219 17.25 22.38 15.88
C LEU A 219 18.49 23.20 15.47
N PRO A 220 19.48 23.33 16.37
CA PRO A 220 20.73 23.99 16.04
C PRO A 220 21.65 23.09 15.21
N ALA A 221 22.54 23.71 14.43
CA ALA A 221 23.71 23.06 13.80
C ALA A 221 23.40 21.86 12.90
N LEU A 222 22.37 21.96 12.06
CA LEU A 222 22.07 20.94 11.06
C LEU A 222 23.11 20.93 9.93
N PRO A 223 23.36 19.76 9.30
CA PRO A 223 24.19 19.70 8.11
C PRO A 223 23.59 20.53 6.96
N PRO A 224 24.42 20.96 6.00
CA PRO A 224 23.95 21.74 4.86
C PRO A 224 22.95 20.95 4.01
N PRO A 225 22.08 21.64 3.24
CA PRO A 225 21.18 21.00 2.28
C PRO A 225 21.92 20.03 1.35
N ARG A 226 21.29 18.91 1.04
CA ARG A 226 21.82 17.97 0.05
C ARG A 226 21.57 18.55 -1.33
N LYS A 227 22.63 18.86 -2.08
CA LYS A 227 22.48 19.35 -3.46
C LYS A 227 21.69 18.30 -4.25
N PRO A 228 20.66 18.69 -5.03
CA PRO A 228 20.00 17.74 -5.92
C PRO A 228 21.07 17.15 -6.85
N SER A 229 21.16 15.82 -6.85
CA SER A 229 22.01 15.09 -7.79
C SER A 229 21.57 15.49 -9.19
N ARG A 230 22.44 16.12 -9.98
CA ARG A 230 22.18 16.42 -11.40
C ARG A 230 22.26 15.15 -12.25
N LEU A 231 21.58 14.08 -11.86
CA LEU A 231 21.46 12.83 -12.62
C LEU A 231 20.16 12.15 -12.18
N SER A 232 19.06 12.49 -12.84
CA SER A 232 17.82 11.72 -12.94
C SER A 232 17.16 12.10 -14.25
#